data_AF-A0A2N2G6K5-F1
#
_entry.id   AF-A0A2N2G6K5-F1
#
_cell.length_a   1.000
_cell.length_b   1.000
_cell.length_c   1.000
_cell.angle_alpha   90.00
_cell.angle_beta   90.00
_cell.angle_gamma   90.00
#
_symmetry.space_group_name_H-M   'P 1'
#
loop_
_entity.id
_entity.type
_entity.pdbx_description
1 polymer ?
#
loop_
_entity_poly.entity_id
_entity_poly.type
_entity_poly.pdbx_seq_one_letter_code
_entity_poly.pdbx_strand_id
1 'polypeptide(L)'
;SDEAGFDWHGIEVLETEAGGAGEQAGVVEFIANFSGHGQGHRLHERAKFVCEEGQWLYVDGKVNPGRVPVTSEKIGRNEPCPCGSGKKYKKCCQAK
;
A
#
# COMPACT_ATOMS: atom_id res chain seq x y z
N SER A 1 -5.33 -13.44 -11.97
CA SER A 1 -6.32 -13.28 -10.90
C SER A 1 -5.72 -14.01 -9.72
N ASP A 2 -5.16 -13.29 -8.74
CA ASP A 2 -4.62 -13.94 -7.56
C ASP A 2 -5.80 -14.43 -6.71
N GLU A 3 -5.75 -15.71 -6.33
CA GLU A 3 -6.80 -16.49 -5.65
C GLU A 3 -7.18 -15.94 -4.24
N ALA A 4 -6.62 -14.80 -3.82
CA ALA A 4 -6.83 -14.20 -2.50
C ALA A 4 -8.01 -13.22 -2.42
N GLY A 5 -8.68 -12.91 -3.53
CA GLY A 5 -9.80 -11.94 -3.54
C GLY A 5 -9.37 -10.47 -3.42
N PHE A 6 -8.07 -10.20 -3.58
CA PHE A 6 -7.49 -8.86 -3.62
C PHE A 6 -6.65 -8.67 -4.91
N ASP A 7 -6.88 -7.56 -5.61
CA ASP A 7 -6.08 -7.07 -6.73
C ASP A 7 -5.07 -6.04 -6.22
N TRP A 8 -3.78 -6.28 -6.43
CA TRP A 8 -2.70 -5.35 -6.11
C TRP A 8 -2.59 -4.22 -7.13
N HIS A 9 -2.43 -2.97 -6.68
CA HIS A 9 -2.27 -1.79 -7.55
C HIS A 9 -0.90 -1.12 -7.45
N GLY A 10 -0.16 -1.32 -6.35
CA GLY A 10 1.18 -0.78 -6.20
C GLY A 10 1.49 -0.27 -4.79
N ILE A 11 2.77 0.03 -4.57
CA ILE A 11 3.32 0.58 -3.33
C ILE A 11 3.94 1.95 -3.59
N GLU A 12 3.73 2.88 -2.67
CA GLU A 12 4.35 4.19 -2.65
C GLU A 12 5.24 4.28 -1.41
N VAL A 13 6.55 4.46 -1.57
CA VAL A 13 7.47 4.68 -0.43
C VAL A 13 7.46 6.16 -0.09
N LEU A 14 7.11 6.49 1.15
CA LEU A 14 7.03 7.85 1.66
C LEU A 14 8.36 8.29 2.30
N GLU A 15 8.94 7.43 3.13
CA GLU A 15 10.17 7.72 3.88
C GLU A 15 10.98 6.43 4.12
N THR A 16 12.29 6.58 4.21
CA THR A 16 13.21 5.53 4.64
C THR A 16 14.12 6.08 5.75
N GLU A 17 14.37 5.28 6.78
CA GLU A 17 15.35 5.58 7.83
C GLU A 17 16.33 4.41 7.92
N ALA A 18 17.65 4.69 7.81
CA ALA A 18 18.69 3.66 7.70
C ALA A 18 18.39 2.63 6.58
N GLY A 19 18.96 1.42 6.67
CA GLY A 19 18.84 0.39 5.64
C GLY A 19 19.75 0.59 4.43
N GLY A 20 20.77 1.45 4.55
CA GLY A 20 21.78 1.66 3.53
C GLY A 20 22.75 0.48 3.38
N ALA A 21 23.64 0.55 2.39
CA ALA A 21 24.64 -0.49 2.17
C ALA A 21 25.53 -0.69 3.40
N GLY A 22 25.58 -1.92 3.92
CA GLY A 22 26.36 -2.28 5.11
C GLY A 22 25.64 -2.09 6.44
N GLU A 23 24.42 -1.53 6.44
CA GLU A 23 23.59 -1.43 7.64
C GLU A 23 22.79 -2.71 7.87
N GLN A 24 22.51 -3.01 9.13
CA GLN A 24 21.83 -4.25 9.56
C GLN A 24 20.40 -4.03 10.04
N ALA A 25 19.92 -2.79 9.99
CA ALA A 25 18.55 -2.43 10.35
C ALA A 25 18.10 -1.24 9.48
N GLY A 26 16.80 -1.16 9.24
CA GLY A 26 16.20 -0.09 8.45
C GLY A 26 14.71 0.02 8.70
N VAL A 27 14.13 1.15 8.31
CA VAL A 27 12.69 1.40 8.36
C VAL A 27 12.23 1.91 7.00
N VAL A 28 11.06 1.44 6.57
CA VAL A 28 10.35 1.96 5.41
C VAL A 28 8.94 2.38 5.83
N GLU A 29 8.57 3.62 5.54
CA GLU A 29 7.19 4.09 5.58
C GLU A 29 6.59 4.09 4.17
N PHE A 30 5.44 3.45 3.98
CA PHE A 30 4.85 3.27 2.66
C PHE A 30 3.33 3.22 2.68
N ILE A 31 2.73 3.40 1.50
CA ILE A 31 1.32 3.17 1.22
C ILE A 31 1.17 2.04 0.21
N ALA A 32 0.55 0.95 0.63
CA ALA A 32 0.14 -0.15 -0.23
C ALA A 32 -1.29 0.07 -0.74
N ASN A 33 -1.48 0.09 -2.07
CA ASN A 33 -2.77 0.26 -2.73
C ASN A 33 -3.21 -1.09 -3.30
N PHE A 34 -4.40 -1.54 -2.91
CA PHE A 34 -4.99 -2.79 -3.40
C PHE A 34 -6.52 -2.69 -3.38
N SER A 35 -7.23 -3.57 -4.06
CA SER A 35 -8.70 -3.65 -3.98
C SER A 35 -9.14 -5.06 -3.69
N GLY A 36 -10.10 -5.24 -2.80
CA GLY A 36 -10.73 -6.54 -2.56
C GLY A 36 -12.18 -6.37 -2.23
N HIS A 37 -12.99 -7.38 -2.58
CA HIS A 37 -14.44 -7.34 -2.43
C HIS A 37 -15.09 -6.10 -3.07
N GLY A 38 -14.58 -5.66 -4.22
CA GLY A 38 -15.09 -4.48 -4.94
C GLY A 38 -14.74 -3.13 -4.30
N GLN A 39 -14.01 -3.11 -3.18
CA GLN A 39 -13.59 -1.90 -2.47
C GLN A 39 -12.10 -1.64 -2.65
N GLY A 40 -11.72 -0.38 -2.87
CA GLY A 40 -10.33 0.06 -2.84
C GLY A 40 -9.84 0.27 -1.41
N HIS A 41 -8.63 -0.19 -1.13
CA HIS A 41 -7.97 -0.15 0.17
C HIS A 41 -6.60 0.52 0.05
N ARG A 42 -6.23 1.27 1.08
CA ARG A 42 -4.91 1.87 1.27
C ARG A 42 -4.39 1.45 2.63
N LEU A 43 -3.26 0.78 2.67
CA LEU A 43 -2.56 0.43 3.90
C LEU A 43 -1.36 1.38 4.03
N HIS A 44 -1.43 2.32 4.98
CA HIS A 44 -0.29 3.16 5.36
C HIS A 44 0.42 2.49 6.52
N GLU A 45 1.69 2.14 6.33
CA GLU A 45 2.47 1.42 7.32
C GLU A 45 3.89 1.96 7.43
N ARG A 46 4.43 1.94 8.64
CA ARG A 46 5.86 2.12 8.91
C ARG A 46 6.43 0.82 9.46
N ALA A 47 7.19 0.14 8.61
CA ALA A 47 7.74 -1.19 8.84
C ALA A 47 9.24 -1.12 9.19
N LYS A 48 9.67 -1.98 10.12
CA LYS A 48 11.06 -2.17 10.53
C LYS A 48 11.60 -3.46 9.93
N PHE A 49 12.84 -3.40 9.51
CA PHE A 49 13.57 -4.51 8.92
C PHE A 49 14.92 -4.69 9.60
N VAL A 50 15.40 -5.93 9.61
CA VAL A 50 16.78 -6.29 9.99
C VAL A 50 17.42 -7.08 8.88
N CYS A 51 18.73 -6.93 8.69
CA CYS A 51 19.51 -7.70 7.73
C CYS A 51 20.32 -8.75 8.48
N GLU A 52 19.93 -10.01 8.34
CA GLU A 52 20.65 -11.16 8.90
C GLU A 52 21.26 -11.95 7.76
N GLU A 53 22.58 -12.19 7.81
CA GLU A 53 23.31 -12.94 6.77
C GLU A 53 23.11 -12.40 5.33
N GLY A 54 22.88 -11.09 5.20
CA GLY A 54 22.63 -10.44 3.91
C GLY A 54 21.17 -10.52 3.43
N GLN A 55 20.27 -11.04 4.25
CA GLN A 55 18.84 -11.13 3.96
C GLN A 55 18.04 -10.14 4.83
N TRP A 56 17.26 -9.27 4.18
CA TRP A 56 16.36 -8.35 4.88
C TRP A 56 15.08 -9.06 5.30
N LEU A 57 14.82 -9.05 6.61
CA LEU A 57 13.65 -9.65 7.25
C LEU A 57 12.74 -8.55 7.81
N TYR A 58 11.43 -8.69 7.59
CA TYR A 58 10.43 -7.86 8.25
C TYR A 58 10.33 -8.24 9.72
N VAL A 59 10.41 -7.26 10.62
CA VAL A 59 10.39 -7.49 12.07
C VAL A 59 9.08 -7.06 12.70
N ASP A 60 8.63 -5.85 12.39
CA ASP A 60 7.52 -5.17 13.05
C ASP A 60 6.99 -4.08 12.12
N GLY A 61 5.72 -3.71 12.27
CA GLY A 61 5.13 -2.63 11.51
C GLY A 61 3.99 -1.96 12.25
N LYS A 62 3.96 -0.64 12.14
CA LYS A 62 2.87 0.18 12.69
C LYS A 62 1.96 0.59 11.56
N VAL A 63 0.74 0.08 11.56
CA VAL A 63 -0.33 0.49 10.65
C VAL A 63 -0.92 1.82 11.11
N ASN A 64 -1.10 2.74 10.17
CA ASN A 64 -1.53 4.12 10.39
C ASN A 64 -0.68 4.86 11.44
N PRO A 65 0.66 4.94 11.27
CA PRO A 65 1.51 5.76 12.12
C PRO A 65 1.10 7.23 11.85
N GLY A 66 0.41 7.84 12.81
CA GLY A 66 -0.50 8.96 12.55
C GLY A 66 0.07 10.08 11.68
N ARG A 67 -0.55 10.32 10.52
CA ARG A 67 -0.76 11.65 9.94
C ARG A 67 -1.86 11.77 8.87
N VAL A 68 -2.46 10.68 8.42
CA VAL A 68 -3.71 10.76 7.64
C VAL A 68 -4.63 9.63 8.10
N PRO A 69 -5.85 9.89 8.60
CA PRO A 69 -6.82 8.81 8.74
C PRO A 69 -7.01 8.23 7.33
N VAL A 70 -6.84 6.92 7.17
CA VAL A 70 -7.31 6.20 5.98
C VAL A 70 -8.84 6.25 6.03
N THR A 71 -9.39 7.42 5.71
CA THR A 71 -10.80 7.52 5.43
C THR A 71 -10.98 6.88 4.08
N SER A 72 -11.79 5.82 4.03
CA SER A 72 -12.43 5.40 2.80
C SER A 72 -13.31 6.55 2.32
N GLU A 73 -12.72 7.58 1.71
CA GLU A 73 -13.50 8.60 1.01
C GLU A 73 -14.26 7.87 -0.09
N LYS A 74 -15.59 7.96 -0.03
CA LYS A 74 -16.45 7.31 -1.01
C LYS A 74 -16.13 7.87 -2.39
N ILE A 75 -15.41 7.08 -3.18
CA ILE A 75 -15.05 7.44 -4.56
C ILE A 75 -16.34 7.65 -5.36
N GLY A 76 -16.51 8.87 -5.88
CA GLY A 76 -17.65 9.24 -6.69
C GLY A 76 -17.71 8.42 -7.98
N ARG A 77 -18.92 8.05 -8.44
CA ARG A 77 -19.13 7.20 -9.63
C ARG A 77 -18.41 7.72 -10.89
N ASN A 78 -18.23 9.04 -11.00
CA ASN A 78 -17.62 9.68 -12.17
C ASN A 78 -16.13 10.01 -11.99
N GLU A 79 -15.56 9.81 -10.79
CA GLU A 79 -14.16 10.11 -10.51
C GLU A 79 -13.21 9.16 -11.26
N PRO A 80 -11.97 9.58 -11.54
CA PRO A 80 -10.93 8.69 -12.03
C PRO A 80 -10.80 7.45 -11.14
N CYS A 81 -10.72 6.28 -11.76
CA CYS A 81 -10.62 5.03 -11.02
C CYS A 81 -9.24 4.94 -10.35
N PRO A 82 -9.16 4.65 -9.03
CA PRO A 82 -7.90 4.62 -8.29
C PRO A 82 -6.95 3.49 -8.73
N CYS A 83 -7.44 2.52 -9.51
CA CYS A 83 -6.61 1.44 -10.08
C CYS A 83 -5.69 1.89 -11.22
N GLY A 84 -5.62 3.20 -11.53
CA GLY A 84 -4.73 3.75 -12.56
C GLY A 84 -5.15 3.46 -14.01
N SER A 85 -6.34 2.91 -14.26
CA SER A 85 -6.79 2.54 -15.62
C SER A 85 -7.09 3.72 -16.55
N GLY A 86 -7.09 4.96 -16.03
CA GLY A 86 -7.52 6.17 -16.73
C GLY A 86 -9.03 6.26 -16.98
N LYS A 87 -9.81 5.25 -16.57
CA LYS A 87 -11.28 5.22 -16.75
C LYS A 87 -12.00 5.81 -15.54
N LYS A 88 -13.25 6.27 -15.73
CA LYS A 88 -14.15 6.64 -14.63
C LYS A 88 -14.49 5.41 -13.77
N TYR A 89 -14.62 5.59 -12.46
CA TYR A 89 -14.86 4.51 -11.50
C TYR A 89 -16.06 3.61 -11.89
N LYS A 90 -17.20 4.22 -12.27
CA LYS A 90 -18.41 3.50 -12.76
C LYS A 90 -18.25 2.71 -14.05
N LYS A 91 -17.14 2.89 -14.78
CA LYS A 91 -16.82 2.18 -16.03
C LYS A 91 -15.63 1.24 -15.85
N CYS A 92 -15.17 1.06 -14.61
CA CYS A 92 -14.02 0.25 -14.25
C CYS A 92 -14.36 -0.59 -13.02
N CYS A 93 -13.71 -0.34 -11.87
CA CYS A 93 -13.85 -1.18 -10.67
C CYS A 93 -15.26 -1.21 -10.07
N GLN A 94 -16.13 -0.21 -10.29
CA GLN A 94 -17.53 -0.28 -9.84
C GLN A 94 -18.45 -1.01 -10.83
N ALA A 95 -18.04 -1.20 -12.08
CA ALA A 95 -18.83 -1.89 -13.10
C ALA A 95 -18.62 -3.41 -13.10
N LYS A 96 -17.73 -3.91 -12.23
CA LYS A 96 -17.45 -5.33 -12.05
C LYS A 96 -18.34 -5.90 -10.96
#